data_AF-A0A3S3L266-F1
#
_entry.id   AF-A0A3S3L266-F1
#
_cell.length_a   1.000
_cell.length_b   1.000
_cell.length_c   1.000
_cell.angle_alpha   90.00
_cell.angle_beta   90.00
_cell.angle_gamma   90.00
#
_symmetry.space_group_name_H-M   'P 1'
#
loop_
_entity.id
_entity.type
_entity.pdbx_description
1 polymer ?
#
loop_
_entity_poly.entity_id
_entity_poly.type
_entity_poly.pdbx_seq_one_letter_code
_entity_poly.pdbx_strand_id
1 'polypeptide(L)'
;MCWHVLQFPTPAELQTAQALVTRTITEGWLSLINLDATWTDCPTSGDARHVRVLLRSGDANYNGTTLRPGTLTLSTAAERMQPPPNDPPGLLMGFPASWNQSDGDRAQFQALILHEFGHVLGFGHEQDRPDGVGGVACYTDDFPNTVKIGPPDPTSIMGWSYCDTALGQLSLEDIRGLRSVYGPRPTSNVQPTMIGILANHLLN
;
A
#
# COMPACT_ATOMS: atom_id res chain seq x y z
N MET A 1 4.28 11.53 -2.89
CA MET A 1 2.93 11.20 -3.41
C MET A 1 2.16 12.50 -3.59
N CYS A 2 1.13 12.52 -4.42
CA CYS A 2 0.29 13.71 -4.52
C CYS A 2 -1.18 13.38 -4.82
N TRP A 3 -2.07 14.26 -4.41
CA TRP A 3 -3.51 14.15 -4.64
C TRP A 3 -3.88 14.71 -6.01
N HIS A 4 -4.51 13.89 -6.85
CA HIS A 4 -4.85 14.27 -8.23
C HIS A 4 -6.34 14.48 -8.46
N VAL A 5 -7.14 13.41 -8.44
CA VAL A 5 -8.59 13.45 -8.61
C VAL A 5 -9.22 12.99 -7.31
N LEU A 6 -10.03 13.86 -6.71
CA LEU A 6 -10.68 13.64 -5.43
C LEU A 6 -12.19 13.86 -5.62
N GLN A 7 -12.98 12.79 -5.55
CA GLN A 7 -14.42 12.83 -5.80
C GLN A 7 -15.16 12.36 -4.56
N PHE A 8 -15.55 13.30 -3.69
CA PHE A 8 -16.27 13.03 -2.46
C PHE A 8 -17.46 13.98 -2.29
N PRO A 9 -18.52 13.56 -1.57
CA PRO A 9 -19.71 14.37 -1.39
C PRO A 9 -19.43 15.63 -0.57
N THR A 10 -18.54 15.52 0.41
CA THR A 10 -18.18 16.62 1.31
C THR A 10 -16.66 16.72 1.54
N PRO A 11 -16.14 17.92 1.85
CA PRO A 11 -14.74 18.10 2.24
C PRO A 11 -14.35 17.30 3.51
N ALA A 12 -15.28 17.09 4.44
CA ALA A 12 -15.02 16.34 5.67
C ALA A 12 -14.80 14.83 5.40
N GLU A 13 -15.61 14.24 4.53
CA GLU A 13 -15.44 12.86 4.09
C GLU A 13 -14.13 12.70 3.31
N LEU A 14 -13.80 13.66 2.44
CA LEU A 14 -12.53 13.67 1.72
C LEU A 14 -11.33 13.70 2.68
N GLN A 15 -11.34 14.58 3.68
CA GLN A 15 -10.26 14.66 4.67
C GLN A 15 -10.12 13.35 5.45
N THR A 16 -11.24 12.73 5.80
CA THR A 16 -11.24 11.42 6.50
C THR A 16 -10.65 10.33 5.62
N ALA A 17 -11.00 10.30 4.33
CA ALA A 17 -10.45 9.35 3.37
C ALA A 17 -8.94 9.56 3.14
N GLN A 18 -8.50 10.80 2.97
CA GLN A 18 -7.07 11.14 2.86
C GLN A 18 -6.30 10.74 4.12
N ALA A 19 -6.85 11.00 5.31
CA ALA A 19 -6.25 10.61 6.57
C ALA A 19 -6.13 9.08 6.71
N LEU A 20 -7.15 8.32 6.30
CA LEU A 20 -7.10 6.86 6.34
C LEU A 20 -6.01 6.32 5.40
N VAL A 21 -5.95 6.80 4.16
CA VAL A 21 -4.96 6.35 3.17
C VAL A 21 -3.53 6.70 3.62
N THR A 22 -3.30 7.96 3.99
CA THR A 22 -1.98 8.43 4.44
C THR A 22 -1.50 7.66 5.67
N ARG A 23 -2.36 7.51 6.67
CA ARG A 23 -2.04 6.78 7.91
C ARG A 23 -1.75 5.32 7.65
N THR A 24 -2.59 4.63 6.87
CA THR A 24 -2.42 3.20 6.57
C THR A 24 -1.11 2.92 5.85
N ILE A 25 -0.76 3.74 4.86
CA ILE A 25 0.51 3.62 4.13
C ILE A 25 1.71 3.91 5.06
N THR A 26 1.59 4.97 5.88
CA THR A 26 2.68 5.42 6.76
C THR A 26 2.94 4.44 7.88
N GLU A 27 1.89 4.01 8.60
CA GLU A 27 1.99 3.08 9.73
C GLU A 27 2.25 1.64 9.27
N GLY A 28 1.77 1.27 8.08
CA GLY A 28 2.04 -0.02 7.46
C GLY A 28 3.43 -0.07 6.81
N TRP A 29 3.47 -0.12 5.49
CA TRP A 29 4.70 -0.35 4.73
C TRP A 29 5.84 0.61 5.08
N LEU A 30 5.58 1.93 5.11
CA LEU A 30 6.66 2.91 5.22
C LEU A 30 7.32 2.92 6.60
N SER A 31 6.59 2.62 7.68
CA SER A 31 7.16 2.56 9.04
C SER A 31 8.25 1.50 9.17
N LEU A 32 8.30 0.53 8.26
CA LEU A 32 9.19 -0.63 8.32
C LEU A 32 10.48 -0.47 7.51
N ILE A 33 10.56 0.53 6.63
CA ILE A 33 11.64 0.71 5.65
C ILE A 33 12.26 2.11 5.64
N ASN A 34 13.43 2.20 5.02
CA ASN A 34 14.14 3.45 4.79
C ASN A 34 13.60 4.22 3.57
N LEU A 35 12.29 4.44 3.54
CA LEU A 35 11.61 5.23 2.51
C LEU A 35 10.54 6.08 3.20
N ASP A 36 10.50 7.36 2.83
CA ASP A 36 9.49 8.29 3.30
C ASP A 36 8.64 8.78 2.13
N ALA A 37 7.36 9.02 2.41
CA ALA A 37 6.44 9.64 1.47
C ALA A 37 6.00 11.00 1.98
N THR A 38 6.17 12.03 1.16
CA THR A 38 5.54 13.32 1.36
C THR A 38 4.22 13.39 0.60
N TRP A 39 3.28 14.19 1.09
CA TRP A 39 1.95 14.36 0.50
C TRP A 39 1.71 15.84 0.17
N THR A 40 1.20 16.09 -1.02
CA THR A 40 0.91 17.44 -1.54
C THR A 40 -0.21 17.33 -2.57
N ASP A 41 -0.80 18.45 -2.98
CA ASP A 41 -1.60 18.48 -4.20
C ASP A 41 -0.71 18.27 -5.42
N CYS A 42 -1.19 17.53 -6.42
CA CYS A 42 -0.40 17.24 -7.59
C CYS A 42 -0.13 18.50 -8.43
N PRO A 43 1.10 18.68 -8.94
CA PRO A 43 1.38 19.75 -9.87
C PRO A 43 0.57 19.55 -11.16
N THR A 44 0.07 20.65 -11.69
CA THR A 44 -0.70 20.72 -12.95
C THR A 44 0.18 20.96 -14.17
N SER A 45 1.49 21.19 -13.97
CA SER A 45 2.48 21.35 -15.04
C SER A 45 3.88 20.90 -14.57
N GLY A 46 4.81 20.80 -15.53
CA GLY A 46 6.21 20.43 -15.27
C GLY A 46 6.48 18.93 -15.25
N ASP A 47 7.78 18.60 -15.10
CA ASP A 47 8.31 17.25 -15.32
C ASP A 47 8.55 16.48 -14.01
N ALA A 48 8.14 17.04 -12.87
CA ALA A 48 8.20 16.35 -11.60
C ALA A 48 7.28 15.11 -11.64
N ARG A 49 7.85 13.95 -11.32
CA ARG A 49 7.12 12.68 -11.31
C ARG A 49 6.68 12.33 -9.91
N HIS A 50 5.42 11.95 -9.78
CA HIS A 50 4.82 11.55 -8.52
C HIS A 50 4.02 10.25 -8.69
N VAL A 51 3.87 9.51 -7.60
CA VAL A 51 2.72 8.60 -7.45
C VAL A 51 1.51 9.50 -7.26
N ARG A 52 0.66 9.56 -8.28
CA ARG A 52 -0.56 10.37 -8.30
C ARG A 52 -1.72 9.52 -7.80
N VAL A 53 -2.30 9.96 -6.69
CA VAL A 53 -3.33 9.24 -5.96
C VAL A 53 -4.71 9.80 -6.31
N LEU A 54 -5.60 8.91 -6.71
CA LEU A 54 -7.00 9.21 -7.00
C LEU A 54 -7.88 8.57 -5.93
N LEU A 55 -8.76 9.36 -5.34
CA LEU A 55 -9.75 8.87 -4.38
C LEU A 55 -11.15 9.21 -4.92
N ARG A 56 -12.06 8.24 -4.93
CA ARG A 56 -13.46 8.49 -5.29
C ARG A 56 -14.44 7.75 -4.39
N SER A 57 -15.55 8.38 -4.07
CA SER A 57 -16.67 7.77 -3.34
C SER A 57 -17.78 7.32 -4.27
N GLY A 58 -18.57 6.34 -3.84
CA GLY A 58 -19.78 5.90 -4.54
C GLY A 58 -19.61 4.63 -5.36
N ASP A 59 -18.46 3.96 -5.25
CA ASP A 59 -18.27 2.63 -5.85
C ASP A 59 -19.22 1.63 -5.18
N ALA A 60 -19.76 0.67 -5.92
CA ALA A 60 -20.68 -0.32 -5.35
C ALA A 60 -19.99 -1.24 -4.34
N ASN A 61 -18.68 -1.47 -4.52
CA ASN A 61 -17.82 -2.29 -3.69
C ASN A 61 -16.47 -1.58 -3.49
N TYR A 62 -15.66 -2.10 -2.57
CA TYR A 62 -14.25 -1.69 -2.47
C TYR A 62 -13.53 -1.92 -3.79
N ASN A 63 -12.76 -0.93 -4.23
CA ASN A 63 -12.07 -0.98 -5.51
C ASN A 63 -10.68 -0.35 -5.37
N GLY A 64 -9.64 -1.16 -5.49
CA GLY A 64 -8.25 -0.74 -5.52
C GLY A 64 -7.73 -0.90 -6.93
N THR A 65 -6.89 0.01 -7.39
CA THR A 65 -6.20 -0.21 -8.66
C THR A 65 -4.84 0.47 -8.71
N THR A 66 -3.83 -0.34 -9.01
CA THR A 66 -2.48 0.07 -9.38
C THR A 66 -2.09 -0.66 -10.66
N LEU A 67 -2.16 0.00 -11.82
CA LEU A 67 -1.99 -0.70 -13.12
C LEU A 67 -0.54 -0.93 -13.53
N ARG A 68 0.41 -0.32 -12.83
CA ARG A 68 1.84 -0.43 -13.11
C ARG A 68 2.59 -0.47 -11.79
N PRO A 69 3.53 -1.38 -11.58
CA PRO A 69 4.21 -1.51 -10.29
C PRO A 69 5.44 -0.60 -10.19
N GLY A 70 5.88 -0.34 -8.95
CA GLY A 70 7.18 0.27 -8.66
C GLY A 70 7.34 1.65 -9.28
N THR A 71 8.49 1.93 -9.87
CA THR A 71 8.76 3.22 -10.51
C THR A 71 7.88 3.52 -11.74
N LEU A 72 7.21 2.52 -12.30
CA LEU A 72 6.26 2.73 -13.41
C LEU A 72 4.93 3.36 -12.96
N THR A 73 4.68 3.45 -11.64
CA THR A 73 3.59 4.27 -11.07
C THR A 73 3.84 5.77 -11.22
N LEU A 74 5.10 6.18 -11.32
CA LEU A 74 5.50 7.58 -11.33
C LEU A 74 5.10 8.25 -12.64
N SER A 75 4.55 9.46 -12.53
CA SER A 75 4.07 10.19 -13.69
C SER A 75 4.11 11.71 -13.50
N THR A 76 4.37 12.41 -14.59
CA THR A 76 4.36 13.87 -14.73
C THR A 76 2.94 14.42 -14.78
N ALA A 77 2.80 15.75 -14.78
CA ALA A 77 1.50 16.38 -14.98
C ALA A 77 0.92 16.10 -16.36
N ALA A 78 1.76 16.12 -17.40
CA ALA A 78 1.32 15.97 -18.78
C ALA A 78 0.82 14.56 -19.11
N GLU A 79 1.45 13.53 -18.53
CA GLU A 79 1.05 12.13 -18.72
C GLU A 79 -0.33 11.81 -18.12
N ARG A 80 -0.88 12.71 -17.31
CA ARG A 80 -1.98 12.46 -16.36
C ARG A 80 -3.09 13.50 -16.47
N MET A 81 -3.29 14.02 -17.67
CA MET A 81 -4.34 14.99 -17.98
C MET A 81 -5.62 14.32 -18.52
N GLN A 82 -5.64 13.00 -18.70
CA GLN A 82 -6.78 12.28 -19.26
C GLN A 82 -7.65 11.68 -18.15
N PRO A 83 -8.97 11.55 -18.33
CA PRO A 83 -9.79 10.80 -17.39
C PRO A 83 -9.53 9.28 -17.53
N PRO A 84 -9.71 8.48 -16.45
CA PRO A 84 -9.79 7.03 -16.58
C PRO A 84 -10.82 6.62 -17.65
N PRO A 85 -10.59 5.55 -18.43
CA PRO A 85 -9.51 4.56 -18.28
C PRO A 85 -8.19 4.92 -18.98
N ASN A 86 -8.14 6.03 -19.73
CA ASN A 86 -6.97 6.39 -20.54
C ASN A 86 -5.79 6.88 -19.69
N ASP A 87 -6.05 7.17 -18.42
CA ASP A 87 -5.07 7.55 -17.43
C ASP A 87 -4.93 6.47 -16.34
N PRO A 88 -3.92 5.56 -16.45
CA PRO A 88 -3.84 4.38 -15.60
C PRO A 88 -3.34 4.75 -14.20
N PRO A 89 -4.18 4.84 -13.15
CA PRO A 89 -3.85 5.52 -11.88
C PRO A 89 -2.52 5.08 -11.27
N GLY A 90 -1.79 6.01 -10.64
CA GLY A 90 -0.60 5.67 -9.85
C GLY A 90 -1.01 4.84 -8.63
N LEU A 91 -2.06 5.28 -7.95
CA LEU A 91 -2.83 4.54 -6.94
C LEU A 91 -4.27 5.05 -6.99
N LEU A 92 -5.25 4.17 -7.21
CA LEU A 92 -6.67 4.50 -7.13
C LEU A 92 -7.32 3.75 -5.98
N MET A 93 -8.11 4.49 -5.19
CA MET A 93 -8.96 3.94 -4.15
C MET A 93 -10.41 4.39 -4.35
N GLY A 94 -11.28 3.43 -4.64
CA GLY A 94 -12.73 3.56 -4.74
C GLY A 94 -13.41 3.15 -3.45
N PHE A 95 -14.15 4.08 -2.86
CA PHE A 95 -14.78 3.97 -1.55
C PHE A 95 -16.28 3.66 -1.71
N PRO A 96 -16.76 2.50 -1.26
CA PRO A 96 -18.19 2.23 -1.18
C PRO A 96 -18.82 2.99 -0.02
N ALA A 97 -20.13 3.24 -0.07
CA ALA A 97 -20.82 4.00 1.00
C ALA A 97 -20.67 3.41 2.42
N SER A 98 -20.33 2.12 2.53
CA SER A 98 -20.11 1.41 3.79
C SER A 98 -18.70 1.54 4.38
N TRP A 99 -17.73 2.11 3.66
CA TRP A 99 -16.28 2.03 3.98
C TRP A 99 -15.87 2.47 5.39
N ASN A 100 -16.71 3.26 6.08
CA ASN A 100 -16.46 3.77 7.42
C ASN A 100 -17.64 3.57 8.38
N GLN A 101 -18.51 2.59 8.11
CA GLN A 101 -19.67 2.31 8.98
C GLN A 101 -19.32 1.47 10.20
N SER A 102 -18.26 0.66 10.13
CA SER A 102 -17.78 -0.17 11.24
C SER A 102 -16.25 -0.28 11.28
N ASP A 103 -15.71 -0.82 12.38
CA ASP A 103 -14.29 -1.21 12.46
C ASP A 103 -13.90 -2.26 11.41
N GLY A 104 -14.81 -3.19 11.11
CA GLY A 104 -14.59 -4.21 10.09
C GLY A 104 -14.48 -3.63 8.68
N ASP A 105 -15.35 -2.67 8.33
CA ASP A 105 -15.29 -1.96 7.05
C ASP A 105 -13.98 -1.21 6.88
N ARG A 106 -13.56 -0.49 7.94
CA ARG A 106 -12.28 0.20 7.96
C ARG A 106 -11.11 -0.76 7.78
N ALA A 107 -11.08 -1.86 8.54
CA ALA A 107 -10.00 -2.85 8.48
C ALA A 107 -9.90 -3.49 7.08
N GLN A 108 -11.04 -3.83 6.48
CA GLN A 108 -11.07 -4.36 5.11
C GLN A 108 -10.52 -3.35 4.10
N PHE A 109 -10.86 -2.07 4.26
CA PHE A 109 -10.36 -1.05 3.36
C PHE A 109 -8.87 -0.73 3.58
N GLN A 110 -8.40 -0.77 4.82
CA GLN A 110 -6.98 -0.66 5.15
C GLN A 110 -6.16 -1.78 4.50
N ALA A 111 -6.67 -3.01 4.53
CA ALA A 111 -6.06 -4.14 3.84
C ALA A 111 -5.91 -3.88 2.34
N LEU A 112 -6.97 -3.37 1.69
CA LEU A 112 -6.92 -3.01 0.28
C LEU A 112 -5.91 -1.88 0.00
N ILE A 113 -5.84 -0.85 0.85
CA ILE A 113 -4.84 0.22 0.73
C ILE A 113 -3.41 -0.35 0.81
N LEU A 114 -3.16 -1.28 1.73
CA LEU A 114 -1.86 -1.92 1.87
C LEU A 114 -1.52 -2.76 0.63
N HIS A 115 -2.47 -3.54 0.12
CA HIS A 115 -2.29 -4.35 -1.09
C HIS A 115 -1.88 -3.47 -2.28
N GLU A 116 -2.68 -2.45 -2.58
CA GLU A 116 -2.41 -1.55 -3.70
C GLU A 116 -1.10 -0.77 -3.54
N PHE A 117 -0.80 -0.32 -2.32
CA PHE A 117 0.49 0.33 -2.07
C PHE A 117 1.67 -0.64 -2.19
N GLY A 118 1.48 -1.93 -1.94
CA GLY A 118 2.47 -2.96 -2.23
C GLY A 118 2.85 -2.98 -3.71
N HIS A 119 1.88 -2.82 -4.61
CA HIS A 119 2.17 -2.63 -6.05
C HIS A 119 2.92 -1.34 -6.34
N VAL A 120 2.61 -0.24 -5.62
CA VAL A 120 3.40 1.01 -5.73
C VAL A 120 4.86 0.78 -5.34
N LEU A 121 5.13 -0.10 -4.39
CA LEU A 121 6.47 -0.56 -4.01
C LEU A 121 7.05 -1.63 -4.94
N GLY A 122 6.33 -2.01 -6.00
CA GLY A 122 6.83 -2.94 -7.01
C GLY A 122 6.44 -4.39 -6.80
N PHE A 123 5.68 -4.72 -5.76
CA PHE A 123 5.38 -6.11 -5.42
C PHE A 123 4.27 -6.66 -6.28
N GLY A 124 4.37 -7.94 -6.64
CA GLY A 124 3.36 -8.64 -7.44
C GLY A 124 2.44 -9.48 -6.57
N HIS A 125 1.34 -9.96 -7.14
CA HIS A 125 0.42 -10.83 -6.42
C HIS A 125 1.09 -12.15 -6.02
N GLU A 126 0.68 -12.72 -4.90
CA GLU A 126 1.08 -14.08 -4.50
C GLU A 126 0.43 -15.14 -5.40
N GLN A 127 -0.79 -14.91 -5.89
CA GLN A 127 -1.51 -15.87 -6.73
C GLN A 127 -0.76 -16.20 -8.04
N ASP A 128 -0.08 -15.21 -8.64
CA ASP A 128 0.67 -15.39 -9.90
C ASP A 128 2.01 -16.11 -9.72
N ARG A 129 2.35 -16.57 -8.52
CA ARG A 129 3.67 -17.14 -8.25
C ARG A 129 3.83 -18.51 -8.88
N PRO A 130 4.82 -18.71 -9.76
CA PRO A 130 5.06 -20.02 -10.37
C PRO A 130 5.57 -21.04 -9.34
N ASP A 131 6.13 -20.59 -8.21
CA ASP A 131 6.60 -21.41 -7.10
C ASP A 131 5.56 -21.60 -5.99
N GLY A 132 4.28 -21.30 -6.26
CA GLY A 132 3.18 -21.45 -5.30
C GLY A 132 2.91 -22.89 -4.82
N VAL A 133 1.82 -23.10 -4.10
CA VAL A 133 1.46 -24.43 -3.56
C VAL A 133 1.38 -25.46 -4.69
N GLY A 134 2.18 -26.52 -4.61
CA GLY A 134 2.26 -27.55 -5.66
C GLY A 134 3.20 -27.20 -6.83
N GLY A 135 3.97 -26.11 -6.72
CA GLY A 135 4.95 -25.69 -7.74
C GLY A 135 4.30 -25.06 -8.97
N VAL A 136 3.11 -24.46 -8.81
CA VAL A 136 2.37 -23.78 -9.87
C VAL A 136 1.71 -22.52 -9.32
N ALA A 137 1.50 -21.54 -10.19
CA ALA A 137 0.60 -20.43 -9.92
C ALA A 137 -0.83 -20.96 -9.78
N CYS A 138 -1.55 -20.48 -8.78
CA CYS A 138 -2.91 -20.92 -8.53
C CYS A 138 -3.93 -20.18 -9.42
N TYR A 139 -3.59 -18.95 -9.80
CA TYR A 139 -4.29 -18.09 -10.73
C TYR A 139 -3.28 -17.10 -11.29
N THR A 140 -3.40 -16.71 -12.56
CA THR A 140 -2.51 -15.72 -13.17
C THR A 140 -3.34 -14.62 -13.79
N ASP A 141 -3.23 -13.41 -13.25
CA ASP A 141 -3.68 -12.19 -13.95
C ASP A 141 -2.55 -11.52 -14.74
N ASP A 142 -1.36 -12.13 -14.74
CA ASP A 142 -0.16 -11.70 -15.45
C ASP A 142 0.24 -10.25 -15.13
N PHE A 143 0.03 -9.79 -13.88
CA PHE A 143 0.40 -8.44 -13.49
C PHE A 143 1.91 -8.17 -13.70
N PRO A 144 2.29 -7.39 -14.73
CA PRO A 144 3.62 -7.49 -15.32
C PRO A 144 4.63 -6.58 -14.61
N ASN A 145 5.92 -6.89 -14.75
CA ASN A 145 7.04 -6.11 -14.21
C ASN A 145 7.05 -5.99 -12.68
N THR A 146 6.52 -7.00 -12.01
CA THR A 146 6.46 -7.07 -10.54
C THR A 146 7.62 -7.85 -9.95
N VAL A 147 7.92 -7.58 -8.69
CA VAL A 147 8.86 -8.34 -7.86
C VAL A 147 8.07 -9.25 -6.95
N LYS A 148 8.41 -10.55 -6.92
CA LYS A 148 7.93 -11.47 -5.89
C LYS A 148 8.80 -11.30 -4.66
N ILE A 149 8.18 -11.13 -3.50
CA ILE A 149 8.88 -10.91 -2.24
C ILE A 149 8.85 -12.18 -1.40
N GLY A 150 9.99 -12.55 -0.83
CA GLY A 150 10.11 -13.75 0.00
C GLY A 150 9.75 -15.07 -0.71
N PRO A 151 9.70 -16.17 0.06
CA PRO A 151 9.06 -17.43 -0.35
C PRO A 151 7.54 -17.26 -0.53
N PRO A 152 6.84 -18.23 -1.14
CA PRO A 152 5.37 -18.22 -1.20
C PRO A 152 4.76 -18.07 0.19
N ASP A 153 3.82 -17.13 0.31
CA ASP A 153 3.19 -16.79 1.58
C ASP A 153 1.67 -16.74 1.46
N PRO A 154 0.96 -17.78 1.93
CA PRO A 154 -0.50 -17.85 1.85
C PRO A 154 -1.20 -16.82 2.76
N THR A 155 -0.47 -16.05 3.56
CA THR A 155 -1.05 -15.01 4.42
C THR A 155 -0.65 -13.59 4.03
N SER A 156 0.14 -13.44 2.96
CA SER A 156 0.59 -12.15 2.45
C SER A 156 -0.57 -11.23 2.14
N ILE A 157 -0.39 -9.94 2.38
CA ILE A 157 -1.33 -8.92 1.95
C ILE A 157 -1.42 -8.82 0.42
N MET A 158 -0.41 -9.30 -0.31
CA MET A 158 -0.37 -9.35 -1.78
C MET A 158 -1.13 -10.56 -2.35
N GLY A 159 -1.72 -11.40 -1.49
CA GLY A 159 -2.64 -12.45 -1.89
C GLY A 159 -4.08 -11.96 -2.12
N TRP A 160 -4.88 -12.76 -2.83
CA TRP A 160 -6.32 -12.55 -3.00
C TRP A 160 -7.13 -13.85 -3.19
N SER A 161 -7.58 -14.48 -2.11
CA SER A 161 -8.62 -15.54 -2.02
C SER A 161 -8.46 -16.78 -2.95
N TYR A 162 -9.27 -17.82 -2.70
CA TYR A 162 -9.21 -19.19 -3.27
C TYR A 162 -7.88 -19.95 -3.09
N CYS A 163 -6.74 -19.25 -3.18
CA CYS A 163 -5.39 -19.80 -3.07
C CYS A 163 -4.63 -19.38 -1.81
N ASP A 164 -5.04 -18.27 -1.22
CA ASP A 164 -4.41 -17.65 -0.07
C ASP A 164 -5.48 -17.12 0.90
N THR A 165 -5.04 -16.80 2.11
CA THR A 165 -5.82 -16.21 3.19
C THR A 165 -5.15 -14.89 3.57
N ALA A 166 -5.25 -13.88 2.71
CA ALA A 166 -4.82 -12.53 3.05
C ALA A 166 -5.53 -12.09 4.35
N LEU A 167 -4.77 -11.89 5.43
CA LEU A 167 -5.33 -11.64 6.77
C LEU A 167 -5.71 -10.16 7.00
N GLY A 168 -5.61 -9.33 5.96
CA GLY A 168 -5.85 -7.90 6.04
C GLY A 168 -4.75 -7.09 6.74
N GLN A 169 -3.60 -7.71 7.00
CA GLN A 169 -2.41 -7.11 7.59
C GLN A 169 -1.16 -7.64 6.89
N LEU A 170 -0.03 -6.94 7.04
CA LEU A 170 1.26 -7.40 6.54
C LEU A 170 1.68 -8.68 7.27
N SER A 171 2.01 -9.72 6.51
CA SER A 171 2.54 -10.96 7.05
C SER A 171 4.02 -10.81 7.47
N LEU A 172 4.60 -11.86 8.06
CA LEU A 172 6.03 -11.85 8.36
C LEU A 172 6.91 -11.85 7.09
N GLU A 173 6.48 -12.53 6.02
CA GLU A 173 7.24 -12.58 4.77
C GLU A 173 7.08 -11.30 3.95
N ASP A 174 5.91 -10.63 4.01
CA ASP A 174 5.73 -9.27 3.49
C ASP A 174 6.80 -8.34 4.05
N ILE A 175 6.96 -8.34 5.38
CA ILE A 175 7.90 -7.47 6.09
C ILE A 175 9.35 -7.85 5.76
N ARG A 176 9.69 -9.14 5.72
CA ARG A 176 11.04 -9.61 5.40
C ARG A 176 11.43 -9.26 3.97
N GLY A 177 10.56 -9.56 3.00
CA GLY A 177 10.81 -9.29 1.60
C GLY A 177 10.82 -7.80 1.27
N LEU A 178 9.94 -7.02 1.88
CA LEU A 178 10.00 -5.56 1.82
C LEU A 178 11.37 -5.02 2.26
N ARG A 179 11.86 -5.47 3.42
CA ARG A 179 13.14 -5.02 3.98
C ARG A 179 14.34 -5.49 3.18
N SER A 180 14.26 -6.61 2.46
CA SER A 180 15.34 -7.06 1.58
C SER A 180 15.47 -6.17 0.34
N VAL A 181 14.38 -5.55 -0.12
CA VAL A 181 14.37 -4.61 -1.26
C VAL A 181 14.74 -3.20 -0.85
N TYR A 182 14.09 -2.65 0.19
CA TYR A 182 14.19 -1.23 0.55
C TYR A 182 15.11 -0.93 1.74
N GLY A 183 15.62 -1.97 2.40
CA GLY A 183 16.34 -1.84 3.66
C GLY A 183 15.40 -1.53 4.84
N PRO A 184 15.72 -2.00 6.07
CA PRO A 184 14.93 -1.67 7.24
C PRO A 184 15.00 -0.17 7.54
N ARG A 185 13.93 0.38 8.13
CA ARG A 185 13.95 1.74 8.67
C ARG A 185 15.12 1.85 9.65
N PRO A 186 16.03 2.83 9.49
CA PRO A 186 17.11 3.00 10.43
C PRO A 186 16.51 3.21 11.82
N THR A 187 16.89 2.38 12.78
CA THR A 187 16.71 2.77 14.18
C THR A 187 17.64 3.95 14.36
N SER A 188 17.10 5.18 14.33
CA SER A 188 17.85 6.35 14.77
C SER A 188 18.50 5.94 16.08
N ASN A 189 19.81 6.15 16.20
CA ASN A 189 20.53 5.87 17.43
C ASN A 189 19.73 6.49 18.57
N VAL A 190 19.03 5.65 19.33
CA VAL A 190 18.53 6.03 20.64
C VAL A 190 19.81 6.31 21.41
N GLN A 191 20.23 7.57 21.41
CA GLN A 191 21.04 8.09 22.50
C GLN A 191 20.32 7.60 23.77
N PRO A 192 20.96 6.82 24.65
CA PRO A 192 20.33 6.33 25.85
C PRO A 192 20.12 7.51 26.79
N THR A 193 19.11 8.33 26.56
CA THR A 193 18.66 9.35 27.48
C THR A 193 17.70 8.69 28.46
N MET A 194 18.29 8.14 29.52
CA MET A 194 17.79 8.14 30.90
C MET A 194 16.26 8.13 31.08
N ILE A 195 15.63 6.94 31.00
CA ILE A 195 14.56 6.48 31.91
C ILE A 195 14.72 4.96 31.97
N GLY A 196 15.32 4.41 33.02
CA GLY A 196 14.53 3.83 34.10
C GLY A 196 15.20 2.54 34.58
N ILE A 197 15.89 2.66 35.71
CA ILE A 197 16.35 1.56 36.56
C ILE A 197 15.19 0.57 36.76
N LEU A 198 15.38 -0.69 36.37
CA LEU A 198 14.92 -1.92 37.05
C LEU A 198 15.25 -3.14 36.19
N ALA A 199 16.53 -3.39 35.98
CA ALA A 199 17.05 -4.70 35.59
C ALA A 199 18.24 -5.01 36.50
N ASN A 200 17.95 -5.32 37.77
CA ASN A 200 18.87 -6.02 38.67
C ASN A 200 18.13 -6.40 39.96
N HIS A 201 17.30 -7.44 39.91
CA HIS A 201 16.99 -8.27 41.08
C HIS A 201 16.29 -9.56 40.66
N LEU A 202 17.01 -10.45 39.97
CA LEU A 202 16.72 -11.89 39.93
C LEU A 202 18.01 -12.68 39.66
N LEU A 203 19.02 -12.48 40.51
CA LEU A 203 20.08 -13.45 40.77
C LEU A 203 20.58 -13.20 42.20
N ASN A 204 19.95 -13.88 43.16
CA ASN A 204 20.52 -14.44 44.38
C ASN A 204 19.47 -15.33 45.04
#